data_AF-A0A1Q3QQI9-F1
#
_entry.id   AF-A0A1Q3QQI9-F1
#
_cell.length_a   1.000
_cell.length_b   1.000
_cell.length_c   1.000
_cell.angle_alpha   90.00
_cell.angle_beta   90.00
_cell.angle_gamma   90.00
#
_symmetry.space_group_name_H-M   'P 1'
#
loop_
_entity.id
_entity.type
_entity.pdbx_description
1 polymer ?
#
loop_
_entity_poly.entity_id
_entity_poly.type
_entity_poly.pdbx_seq_one_letter_code
_entity_poly.pdbx_strand_id
1 'polypeptide(L)'
;MKHTPDPAPPWLETTAEVIACKYEFGAGRALAFGIPTSKHFLITFTYYAHGKTYTDEFTSRTYLEQGRTFTLSYNPLNPGQNTKSASLSAGRMPLFAIGIAGSVILSLIYFGMLRGCN
;
A
#
# COMPACT_ATOMS: atom_id res chain seq x y z
N MET A 1 29.22 20.79 -17.90
CA MET A 1 28.43 21.16 -16.70
C MET A 1 28.27 19.90 -15.86
N LYS A 2 28.94 19.80 -14.71
CA LYS A 2 28.85 18.63 -13.83
C LYS A 2 27.49 18.68 -13.13
N HIS A 3 26.68 17.67 -13.32
CA HIS A 3 25.41 17.49 -12.61
C HIS A 3 25.77 17.10 -11.17
N THR A 4 25.84 18.07 -10.26
CA THR A 4 25.92 17.78 -8.82
C THR A 4 24.55 17.26 -8.40
N PRO A 5 24.42 16.03 -7.89
CA PRO A 5 23.16 15.59 -7.32
C PRO A 5 22.81 16.53 -6.17
N ASP A 6 21.60 17.08 -6.23
CA ASP A 6 20.99 17.89 -5.17
C ASP A 6 21.18 17.13 -3.82
N PRO A 7 21.68 17.77 -2.75
CA PRO A 7 21.81 17.10 -1.46
C PRO A 7 20.42 16.59 -1.06
N ALA A 8 20.28 15.26 -1.02
CA ALA A 8 19.04 14.63 -0.58
C ALA A 8 18.59 15.30 0.73
N PRO A 9 17.30 15.66 0.89
CA PRO A 9 16.82 16.33 2.09
C PRO A 9 17.28 15.54 3.32
N PRO A 10 17.72 16.21 4.41
CA PRO A 10 18.27 15.51 5.56
C PRO A 10 17.16 14.69 6.20
N TRP A 11 17.10 13.41 5.85
CA TRP A 11 16.22 12.45 6.49
C TRP A 11 16.59 12.42 7.97
N LEU A 12 15.64 12.80 8.82
CA LEU A 12 15.88 12.87 10.25
C LEU A 12 15.53 11.53 10.88
N GLU A 13 16.40 11.05 11.77
CA GLU A 13 16.17 9.80 12.48
C GLU A 13 15.16 10.00 13.61
N THR A 14 14.21 9.08 13.71
CA THR A 14 13.25 8.96 14.81
C THR A 14 13.10 7.50 15.20
N THR A 15 12.46 7.28 16.34
CA THR A 15 12.09 5.93 16.78
C THR A 15 10.66 5.66 16.36
N ALA A 16 10.47 4.56 15.64
CA ALA A 16 9.16 4.03 15.31
C ALA A 16 8.87 2.80 16.16
N GLU A 17 7.62 2.63 16.56
CA GLU A 17 7.12 1.50 17.34
C GLU A 17 6.12 0.69 16.51
N VAL A 18 6.31 -0.61 16.44
CA VAL A 18 5.38 -1.53 15.77
C VAL A 18 4.11 -1.67 16.61
N ILE A 19 2.98 -1.20 16.09
CA ILE A 19 1.68 -1.33 16.79
C ILE A 19 0.88 -2.56 16.33
N ALA A 20 1.15 -3.09 15.14
CA ALA A 20 0.52 -4.31 14.66
C ALA A 20 1.38 -5.02 13.62
N CYS A 21 1.31 -6.35 13.58
CA CYS A 21 1.89 -7.16 12.52
C CYS A 21 0.83 -8.15 12.02
N LYS A 22 0.37 -7.96 10.79
CA LYS A 22 -0.64 -8.79 10.13
C LYS A 22 0.03 -9.65 9.06
N TYR A 23 -0.26 -10.94 9.06
CA TYR A 23 0.18 -11.83 7.99
C TYR A 23 -0.80 -11.72 6.81
N GLU A 24 -0.32 -11.17 5.68
CA GLU A 24 -1.11 -11.16 4.44
C GLU A 24 -0.77 -12.42 3.64
N PHE A 25 -1.61 -13.46 3.80
CA PHE A 25 -1.60 -14.59 2.89
C PHE A 25 -2.40 -14.20 1.65
N GLY A 26 -1.77 -14.17 0.48
CA GLY A 26 -2.45 -13.97 -0.81
C GLY A 26 -3.33 -15.16 -1.22
N ALA A 27 -4.16 -15.65 -0.31
CA ALA A 27 -4.93 -16.89 -0.40
C ALA A 27 -5.90 -16.88 -1.58
N GLY A 28 -6.56 -15.73 -1.81
CA GLY A 28 -7.63 -15.63 -2.81
C GLY A 28 -7.15 -15.72 -4.26
N ARG A 29 -5.91 -15.29 -4.55
CA ARG A 29 -5.35 -15.32 -5.91
C ARG A 29 -4.45 -16.54 -6.17
N ALA A 30 -3.80 -17.07 -5.13
CA ALA A 30 -2.91 -18.22 -5.26
C ALA A 30 -3.67 -19.52 -5.60
N LEU A 31 -4.85 -19.72 -5.01
CA LEU A 31 -5.63 -20.95 -5.23
C LEU A 31 -6.21 -21.06 -6.64
N ALA A 32 -6.36 -19.94 -7.36
CA ALA A 32 -6.90 -19.93 -8.72
C ALA A 32 -5.85 -20.10 -9.83
N PHE A 33 -4.56 -19.83 -9.56
CA PHE A 33 -3.54 -19.78 -10.62
C PHE A 33 -2.22 -20.50 -10.29
N GLY A 34 -2.06 -21.15 -9.13
CA GLY A 34 -0.85 -21.91 -8.80
C GLY A 34 0.43 -21.07 -8.68
N ILE A 35 0.30 -19.74 -8.66
CA ILE A 35 1.41 -18.82 -8.50
C ILE A 35 1.68 -18.66 -6.99
N PRO A 36 2.91 -18.92 -6.51
CA PRO A 36 3.26 -18.68 -5.11
C PRO A 36 3.10 -17.18 -4.82
N THR A 37 2.05 -16.81 -4.11
CA THR A 37 1.92 -15.44 -3.61
C THR A 37 2.97 -15.24 -2.54
N SER A 38 3.80 -14.24 -2.75
CA SER A 38 4.92 -13.94 -1.87
C SER A 38 4.39 -13.66 -0.46
N LYS A 39 4.89 -14.43 0.51
CA LYS A 39 4.50 -14.32 1.92
C LYS A 39 5.01 -12.98 2.45
N HIS A 40 4.10 -12.08 2.78
CA HIS A 40 4.44 -10.77 3.34
C HIS A 40 3.69 -10.54 4.65
N PHE A 41 4.36 -9.90 5.59
CA PHE A 41 3.79 -9.37 6.80
C PHE A 41 3.56 -7.87 6.59
N LEU A 42 2.31 -7.43 6.73
CA LEU A 42 1.96 -6.02 6.80
C LEU A 42 2.19 -5.54 8.23
N ILE A 43 3.17 -4.67 8.41
CA ILE A 43 3.59 -4.14 9.70
C ILE A 43 3.10 -2.71 9.79
N THR A 44 2.20 -2.46 10.74
CA THR A 44 1.73 -1.13 11.10
C THR A 44 2.61 -0.61 12.23
N PHE A 45 3.17 0.59 12.05
CA PHE A 45 4.01 1.24 13.03
C PHE A 45 3.58 2.69 13.25
N THR A 46 3.95 3.22 14.40
CA THR A 46 3.75 4.63 14.74
C THR A 46 5.09 5.28 15.02
N TYR A 47 5.23 6.56 14.69
CA TYR A 47 6.42 7.32 15.01
C TYR A 47 6.04 8.74 15.40
N TYR A 48 6.87 9.34 16.26
CA TYR A 48 6.66 10.71 16.70
C TYR A 48 7.57 11.65 15.91
N ALA A 49 6.98 12.65 15.26
CA ALA A 49 7.70 13.66 14.50
C ALA A 49 7.00 15.02 14.64
N HIS A 50 7.78 16.09 14.85
CA HIS A 50 7.26 17.47 14.90
C HIS A 50 6.05 17.67 15.83
N GLY A 51 6.03 17.02 17.00
CA GLY A 51 4.93 17.18 17.95
C GLY A 51 3.67 16.37 17.63
N LYS A 52 3.72 15.49 16.62
CA LYS A 52 2.59 14.67 16.17
C LYS A 52 3.00 13.21 16.02
N THR A 53 2.08 12.32 16.33
CA THR A 53 2.22 10.89 16.05
C THR A 53 1.69 10.58 14.66
N TYR A 54 2.51 9.96 13.84
CA TYR A 54 2.17 9.47 12.52
C TYR A 54 2.07 7.96 12.56
N THR A 55 1.11 7.40 11.83
CA THR A 55 0.91 5.96 11.70
C THR A 55 1.10 5.60 10.24
N ASP A 56 1.95 4.62 9.99
CA ASP A 56 2.24 4.12 8.66
C ASP A 56 2.33 2.59 8.64
N GLU A 57 2.29 2.02 7.44
CA GLU A 57 2.33 0.58 7.23
C GLU A 57 3.42 0.23 6.23
N PHE A 58 4.15 -0.87 6.46
CA PHE A 58 5.06 -1.43 5.47
C PHE A 58 5.01 -2.95 5.37
N THR A 59 5.33 -3.49 4.20
CA THR A 59 5.40 -4.93 3.99
C THR A 59 6.82 -5.44 4.21
N SER A 60 6.96 -6.47 5.02
CA SER A 60 8.23 -7.16 5.31
C SER A 60 8.10 -8.65 4.99
N ARG A 61 9.21 -9.30 4.63
CA ARG A 61 9.28 -10.77 4.53
C ARG A 61 9.46 -11.43 5.89
N THR A 62 9.92 -10.66 6.87
CA THR A 62 10.23 -11.12 8.22
C THR A 62 9.17 -10.61 9.19
N TYR A 63 8.73 -11.49 10.08
CA TYR A 63 7.86 -11.13 11.19
C TYR A 63 8.56 -10.10 12.10
N LEU A 64 7.83 -9.07 12.49
CA LEU A 64 8.25 -8.09 13.48
C LEU A 64 7.25 -8.12 14.63
N GLU A 65 7.77 -8.34 15.82
CA GLU A 65 6.97 -8.43 17.04
C GLU A 65 6.34 -7.07 17.38
N GLN A 66 5.11 -7.11 17.89
CA GLN A 66 4.39 -5.93 18.34
C GLN A 66 5.10 -5.30 19.55
N GLY A 67 5.16 -3.97 19.60
CA GLY A 67 5.90 -3.22 20.63
C GLY A 67 7.40 -3.13 20.36
N ARG A 68 7.91 -3.73 19.28
CA ARG A 68 9.33 -3.53 18.90
C ARG A 68 9.52 -2.13 18.36
N THR A 69 10.57 -1.48 18.85
CA THR A 69 11.01 -0.19 18.35
C THR A 69 12.14 -0.37 17.33
N PHE A 70 12.13 0.42 16.27
CA PHE A 70 13.20 0.45 15.26
C PHE A 70 13.48 1.89 14.82
N THR A 71 14.70 2.13 14.32
CA THR A 71 15.08 3.44 13.77
C THR A 71 14.42 3.65 12.42
N LEU A 72 13.72 4.77 12.28
CA LEU A 72 13.08 5.21 11.06
C LEU A 72 13.63 6.57 10.67
N SER A 73 13.89 6.79 9.38
CA SER A 73 14.24 8.11 8.88
C SER A 73 13.03 8.74 8.18
N TYR A 74 12.67 9.96 8.57
CA TYR A 74 11.52 10.69 8.03
C TYR A 74 11.95 12.01 7.39
N ASN A 75 11.15 12.52 6.46
CA ASN A 75 11.42 13.79 5.79
C ASN A 75 10.96 14.96 6.69
N PRO A 76 11.85 15.84 7.17
CA PRO A 76 11.43 16.95 8.03
C PRO A 76 10.56 17.98 7.31
N LEU A 77 10.69 18.12 5.98
CA LEU A 77 9.84 19.01 5.17
C LEU A 77 8.43 18.43 4.97
N ASN A 78 8.27 17.11 5.12
CA ASN A 78 6.99 16.44 5.07
C ASN A 78 6.99 15.26 6.06
N PRO A 79 6.63 15.49 7.33
CA PRO A 79 6.78 14.49 8.39
C PRO A 79 5.92 13.24 8.22
N GLY A 80 4.97 13.22 7.29
CA GLY A 80 4.23 12.01 6.89
C GLY A 80 4.97 11.14 5.87
N GLN A 81 6.15 11.56 5.37
CA GLN A 81 6.98 10.75 4.50
C GLN A 81 8.13 10.13 5.28
N ASN A 82 8.32 8.83 5.09
CA ASN A 82 9.41 8.07 5.69
C ASN A 82 9.99 7.04 4.72
N THR A 83 11.22 6.60 5.00
CA THR A 83 11.99 5.71 4.11
C THR A 83 11.37 4.31 3.95
N LYS A 84 10.48 3.90 4.87
CA LYS A 84 9.82 2.58 4.83
C LYS A 84 8.47 2.58 4.12
N SER A 85 7.79 3.72 4.08
CA SER A 85 6.45 3.87 3.49
C SER A 85 6.50 4.29 2.02
N ALA A 86 7.57 4.97 1.60
CA ALA A 86 7.79 5.34 0.20
C ALA A 86 7.78 4.12 -0.74
N SER A 87 8.16 2.93 -0.26
CA SER A 87 8.11 1.69 -1.03
C SER A 87 6.70 1.11 -1.27
N LEU A 88 5.64 1.64 -0.63
CA LEU A 88 4.29 1.08 -0.71
C LEU A 88 3.28 1.90 -1.50
N SER A 89 3.67 3.07 -2.00
CA SER A 89 2.77 3.95 -2.78
C SER A 89 2.37 3.40 -4.17
N ALA A 90 2.75 2.17 -4.53
CA ALA A 90 2.43 1.57 -5.83
C ALA A 90 1.31 0.50 -5.81
N GLY A 91 0.71 0.18 -4.66
CA GLY A 91 -0.06 -1.08 -4.53
C GLY A 91 -1.59 -1.02 -4.44
N ARG A 92 -2.21 0.13 -4.12
CA ARG A 92 -3.66 0.19 -3.81
C ARG A 92 -4.42 1.13 -4.76
N MET A 93 -4.47 0.81 -6.05
CA MET A 93 -5.59 1.26 -6.91
C MET A 93 -6.57 0.09 -7.06
N PRO A 94 -7.76 0.13 -6.44
CA PRO A 94 -8.80 -0.85 -6.69
C PRO A 94 -9.39 -0.59 -8.07
N LEU A 95 -8.83 -1.20 -9.12
CA LEU A 95 -9.35 -1.22 -10.50
C LEU A 95 -10.65 -2.04 -10.66
N PHE A 96 -11.42 -2.26 -9.58
CA PHE A 96 -12.65 -3.04 -9.63
C PHE A 96 -13.91 -2.20 -9.93
N ALA A 97 -13.79 -0.87 -10.05
CA ALA A 97 -14.95 0.00 -10.33
C ALA A 97 -15.41 0.00 -11.80
N ILE A 98 -14.60 -0.49 -12.76
CA ILE A 98 -14.91 -0.36 -14.20
C ILE A 98 -15.66 -1.57 -14.77
N GLY A 99 -15.50 -2.77 -14.20
CA GLY A 99 -16.08 -4.00 -14.76
C GLY A 99 -17.60 -4.12 -14.63
N ILE A 100 -18.20 -3.53 -13.59
CA ILE A 100 -19.63 -3.69 -13.28
C ILE A 100 -20.49 -2.77 -14.17
N ALA A 101 -20.04 -1.53 -14.42
CA ALA A 101 -20.79 -0.58 -15.23
C ALA A 101 -20.94 -1.03 -16.70
N GLY A 102 -19.87 -1.62 -17.28
CA GLY A 102 -19.91 -2.13 -18.66
C GLY A 102 -20.89 -3.29 -18.84
N SER A 103 -20.96 -4.21 -17.87
CA SER A 103 -21.88 -5.35 -17.91
C SER A 103 -23.35 -4.91 -17.90
N VAL A 104 -23.71 -3.90 -17.10
CA VAL A 104 -25.10 -3.43 -17.00
C VAL A 104 -25.56 -2.77 -18.30
N ILE A 105 -24.69 -1.97 -18.93
CA ILE A 105 -25.03 -1.31 -20.21
C ILE A 105 -25.19 -2.36 -21.32
N LEU A 106 -24.28 -3.34 -21.41
CA LEU A 106 -24.36 -4.38 -22.45
C LEU A 106 -25.63 -5.24 -22.28
N SER A 107 -25.99 -5.59 -21.03
CA SER A 107 -27.22 -6.30 -20.73
C SER A 107 -28.46 -5.48 -21.10
N LEU A 108 -28.50 -4.17 -20.81
CA LEU A 108 -29.63 -3.31 -21.17
C LEU A 108 -29.79 -3.16 -22.70
N ILE A 109 -28.69 -3.05 -23.45
CA ILE A 109 -28.74 -2.97 -24.92
C ILE A 109 -29.24 -4.29 -25.52
N TYR A 110 -28.67 -5.42 -25.09
CA TYR A 110 -29.10 -6.74 -25.56
C TYR A 110 -30.57 -7.00 -25.25
N PHE A 111 -30.99 -6.62 -24.05
CA PHE A 111 -32.35 -6.78 -23.60
C PHE A 111 -33.34 -5.85 -24.35
N GLY A 112 -32.90 -4.64 -24.71
CA GLY A 112 -33.65 -3.72 -25.58
C GLY A 112 -33.82 -4.25 -27.00
N MET A 113 -32.78 -4.87 -27.58
CA MET A 113 -32.88 -5.52 -28.89
C MET A 113 -33.87 -6.69 -28.90
N LEU A 114 -33.90 -7.51 -27.84
CA LEU A 114 -34.84 -8.63 -27.73
C LEU A 114 -36.31 -8.19 -27.54
N ARG A 115 -36.56 -7.05 -26.89
CA ARG A 115 -37.92 -6.50 -26.75
C ARG A 115 -38.36 -5.61 -27.91
N GLY A 116 -37.48 -5.32 -28.88
CA GLY A 116 -37.75 -4.45 -30.03
C GLY A 116 -38.33 -5.15 -31.26
N CYS A 117 -38.56 -6.46 -31.22
CA CYS A 117 -39.34 -7.17 -32.24
C CYS A 117 -40.71 -7.58 -31.68
N ASN A 118 -41.64 -6.62 -31.66
CA ASN A 118 -43.06 -6.85 -31.93
C ASN A 118 -43.71 -5.55 -32.40
#